data_AF-A0A839UDD1-F1
#
_entry.id   AF-A0A839UDD1-F1
#
_cell.length_a   1.000
_cell.length_b   1.000
_cell.length_c   1.000
_cell.angle_alpha   90.00
_cell.angle_beta   90.00
_cell.angle_gamma   90.00
#
_symmetry.space_group_name_H-M   'P 1'
#
loop_
_entity.id
_entity.type
_entity.pdbx_description
1 polymer ?
#
loop_
_entity_poly.entity_id
_entity_poly.type
_entity_poly.pdbx_seq_one_letter_code
_entity_poly.pdbx_strand_id
1 'polypeptide(L)'
;MADRLVSVNVGQPREIRCPDGRRVKTSIWKTPVPNRVFARRLNIDGDRQADLNGHGGEQRAVLVYQSSSYQFWETLLSRPTMPWGQFGENLSVEGMSDDEVCIGDRYQIGTAIFEVSQPRVTCHKLAIRLDQADMPSLLVRHSRPGFYMGFSDRGADCKPFLPYPWFLPTLWFSSRLT
;
A
#
# COMPACT_ATOMS: atom_id res chain seq x y z
N MET A 1 -18.02 -10.19 5.61
CA MET A 1 -16.87 -10.29 6.53
C MET A 1 -16.41 -8.88 6.85
N ALA A 2 -15.80 -8.66 8.02
CA ALA A 2 -15.28 -7.33 8.38
C ALA A 2 -13.91 -7.11 7.74
N ASP A 3 -13.67 -5.87 7.28
CA ASP A 3 -12.36 -5.46 6.77
C ASP A 3 -11.29 -5.53 7.88
N ARG A 4 -10.08 -6.02 7.54
CA ARG A 4 -8.99 -6.23 8.49
C ARG A 4 -7.62 -5.97 7.89
N LEU A 5 -6.76 -5.28 8.64
CA LEU A 5 -5.34 -5.16 8.30
C LEU A 5 -4.59 -6.45 8.67
N VAL A 6 -3.97 -7.08 7.66
CA VAL A 6 -3.22 -8.34 7.81
C VAL A 6 -1.73 -8.07 8.00
N SER A 7 -1.17 -7.14 7.23
CA SER A 7 0.25 -6.81 7.31
C SER A 7 0.53 -5.35 6.98
N VAL A 8 1.55 -4.79 7.63
CA VAL A 8 2.15 -3.52 7.24
C VAL A 8 3.52 -3.83 6.66
N ASN A 9 3.76 -3.36 5.44
CA ASN A 9 5.00 -3.59 4.72
C ASN A 9 5.68 -2.27 4.41
N VAL A 10 6.99 -2.23 4.62
CA VAL A 10 7.80 -1.03 4.39
C VAL A 10 9.01 -1.38 3.53
N GLY A 11 9.48 -0.42 2.74
CA GLY A 11 10.66 -0.58 1.89
C GLY A 11 11.45 0.71 1.75
N GLN A 12 12.78 0.57 1.69
CA GLN A 12 13.67 1.68 1.34
C GLN A 12 13.98 1.64 -0.16
N PRO A 13 14.17 2.82 -0.81
CA PRO A 13 14.52 2.88 -2.21
C PRO A 13 15.85 2.19 -2.44
N ARG A 14 15.91 1.33 -3.45
CA ARG A 14 17.12 0.67 -3.89
C ARG A 14 17.26 0.75 -5.40
N GLU A 15 18.48 0.67 -5.88
CA GLU A 15 18.73 0.56 -7.31
C GLU A 15 18.53 -0.88 -7.76
N ILE A 16 17.88 -1.04 -8.91
CA ILE A 16 17.78 -2.31 -9.61
C ILE A 16 18.25 -2.12 -11.05
N ARG A 17 18.69 -3.22 -11.65
CA ARG A 17 19.00 -3.29 -13.07
C ARG A 17 17.77 -3.82 -13.82
N CYS A 18 17.27 -3.04 -14.76
CA CYS A 18 16.21 -3.46 -15.67
C CYS A 18 16.76 -4.46 -16.71
N PRO A 19 15.91 -5.28 -17.34
CA PRO A 19 16.31 -6.19 -18.42
C PRO A 19 17.01 -5.49 -19.59
N ASP A 20 16.65 -4.23 -19.87
CA ASP A 20 17.28 -3.38 -20.90
C ASP A 20 18.64 -2.79 -20.48
N GLY A 21 19.15 -3.14 -19.30
CA GLY A 21 20.43 -2.70 -18.76
C GLY A 21 20.39 -1.36 -18.02
N ARG A 22 19.27 -0.60 -18.06
CA ARG A 22 19.15 0.66 -17.32
C ARG A 22 19.09 0.41 -15.81
N ARG A 23 19.59 1.36 -15.03
CA ARG A 23 19.44 1.39 -13.57
C ARG A 23 18.27 2.27 -13.19
N VAL A 24 17.38 1.75 -12.34
CA VAL A 24 16.24 2.51 -11.81
C VAL A 24 16.16 2.38 -10.30
N LYS A 25 15.80 3.48 -9.63
CA LYS A 25 15.55 3.51 -8.19
C LYS A 25 14.08 3.18 -7.92
N THR A 26 13.85 2.28 -6.97
CA THR A 26 12.50 1.77 -6.67
C THR A 26 12.36 1.32 -5.22
N SER A 27 11.15 1.44 -4.68
CA SER A 27 10.79 0.97 -3.33
C SER A 27 9.76 -0.16 -3.37
N ILE A 28 9.64 -0.85 -4.50
CA ILE A 28 8.65 -1.93 -4.67
C ILE A 28 8.99 -3.19 -3.85
N TRP A 29 10.22 -3.32 -3.37
CA TRP A 29 10.57 -4.35 -2.40
C TRP A 29 10.22 -3.86 -1.01
N LYS A 30 9.08 -4.34 -0.51
CA LYS A 30 8.64 -4.12 0.86
C LYS A 30 8.64 -5.44 1.62
N THR A 31 8.85 -5.33 2.92
CA THR A 31 8.83 -6.47 3.84
C THR A 31 7.95 -6.17 5.03
N PRO A 32 7.28 -7.18 5.61
CA PRO A 32 6.46 -7.02 6.80
C PRO A 32 7.26 -6.43 7.96
N VAL A 33 6.64 -5.54 8.73
CA VAL A 33 7.16 -5.10 10.03
C VAL A 33 6.38 -5.78 11.15
N PRO A 34 7.05 -6.27 12.21
CA PRO A 34 6.39 -7.01 13.29
C PRO A 34 5.65 -6.09 14.27
N ASN A 35 6.02 -4.81 14.30
CA ASN A 35 5.58 -3.86 15.30
C ASN A 35 4.70 -2.78 14.69
N ARG A 36 3.98 -2.09 15.59
CA ARG A 36 3.26 -0.86 15.27
C ARG A 36 4.19 0.17 14.68
N VAL A 37 3.71 0.88 13.68
CA VAL A 37 4.43 1.94 12.99
C VAL A 37 3.58 3.19 12.91
N PHE A 38 4.24 4.34 12.91
CA PHE A 38 3.58 5.62 12.73
C PHE A 38 3.20 5.83 11.28
N ALA A 39 2.00 6.37 11.11
CA ALA A 39 1.47 6.79 9.84
C ALA A 39 1.72 8.30 9.71
N ARG A 40 2.54 8.73 8.74
CA ARG A 40 2.83 10.15 8.46
C ARG A 40 2.14 10.57 7.17
N ARG A 41 1.80 11.85 7.05
CA ARG A 41 1.11 12.44 5.88
C ARG A 41 1.59 11.96 4.49
N LEU A 42 2.88 11.64 4.33
CA LEU A 42 3.45 11.15 3.07
C LEU A 42 3.65 9.63 2.98
N ASN A 43 3.77 8.91 4.10
CA ASN A 43 4.20 7.50 4.14
C ASN A 43 4.02 6.88 5.54
N ILE A 44 4.36 5.60 5.68
CA ILE A 44 4.50 4.92 6.96
C ILE A 44 5.96 4.95 7.41
N ASP A 45 6.23 5.05 8.71
CA ASP A 45 7.59 4.98 9.26
C ASP A 45 8.30 3.68 8.85
N GLY A 46 9.54 3.84 8.37
CA GLY A 46 10.33 2.75 7.79
C GLY A 46 10.13 2.58 6.27
N ASP A 47 9.12 3.20 5.68
CA ASP A 47 8.89 3.22 4.23
C ASP A 47 9.41 4.51 3.61
N ARG A 48 9.84 4.47 2.35
CA ARG A 48 10.17 5.69 1.61
C ARG A 48 9.84 5.53 0.13
N GLN A 49 9.19 6.54 -0.43
CA GLN A 49 8.85 6.59 -1.84
C GLN A 49 10.08 6.99 -2.67
N ALA A 50 10.40 6.22 -3.71
CA ALA A 50 11.56 6.47 -4.57
C ALA A 50 11.40 7.70 -5.49
N ASP A 51 10.15 8.08 -5.79
CA ASP A 51 9.79 9.18 -6.68
C ASP A 51 8.48 9.82 -6.19
N LEU A 52 8.60 11.02 -5.62
CA LEU A 52 7.46 11.79 -5.09
C LEU A 52 6.65 12.49 -6.18
N ASN A 53 7.23 12.72 -7.36
CA ASN A 53 6.58 13.49 -8.43
C ASN A 53 5.72 12.59 -9.33
N GLY A 54 6.14 11.34 -9.55
CA GLY A 54 5.43 10.40 -10.43
C GLY A 54 4.73 9.25 -9.72
N HIS A 55 5.27 8.76 -8.60
CA HIS A 55 4.86 7.48 -7.99
C HIS A 55 4.49 7.58 -6.50
N GLY A 56 4.44 8.81 -5.97
CA GLY A 56 4.28 9.09 -4.55
C GLY A 56 3.44 10.33 -4.29
N GLY A 57 3.71 10.98 -3.17
CA GLY A 57 2.95 12.13 -2.70
C GLY A 57 1.83 11.76 -1.74
N GLU A 58 1.19 12.78 -1.19
CA GLU A 58 0.21 12.66 -0.10
C GLU A 58 -1.01 11.82 -0.49
N GLN A 59 -1.45 11.95 -1.75
CA GLN A 59 -2.56 11.14 -2.28
C GLN A 59 -2.16 9.68 -2.53
N ARG A 60 -0.87 9.33 -2.47
CA ARG A 60 -0.37 7.96 -2.70
C ARG A 60 0.46 7.48 -1.51
N ALA A 61 0.10 7.93 -0.32
CA ALA A 61 0.87 7.68 0.89
C ALA A 61 1.03 6.18 1.17
N VAL A 62 -0.03 5.40 0.92
CA VAL A 62 -0.02 3.94 1.05
C VAL A 62 -0.67 3.26 -0.16
N LEU A 63 -0.08 2.15 -0.61
CA LEU A 63 -0.72 1.20 -1.52
C LEU A 63 -1.38 0.08 -0.71
N VAL A 64 -2.63 -0.25 -1.05
CA VAL A 64 -3.42 -1.32 -0.42
C VAL A 64 -3.55 -2.49 -1.38
N TYR A 65 -3.46 -3.72 -0.85
CA TYR A 65 -3.68 -4.93 -1.64
C TYR A 65 -4.31 -6.06 -0.82
N GLN A 66 -5.25 -6.78 -1.43
CA GLN A 66 -6.11 -7.73 -0.74
C GLN A 66 -5.47 -9.13 -0.67
N SER A 67 -5.65 -9.82 0.46
CA SER A 67 -5.21 -11.20 0.67
C SER A 67 -5.89 -12.20 -0.28
N SER A 68 -7.13 -11.92 -0.67
CA SER A 68 -7.84 -12.71 -1.69
C SER A 68 -7.16 -12.61 -3.08
N SER A 69 -6.60 -11.44 -3.41
CA SER A 69 -5.80 -11.27 -4.63
C SER A 69 -4.51 -12.06 -4.57
N TYR A 70 -3.84 -12.14 -3.41
CA TYR A 70 -2.68 -13.02 -3.21
C TYR A 70 -3.00 -14.48 -3.56
N GLN A 71 -4.05 -15.04 -2.95
CA GLN A 71 -4.48 -16.42 -3.18
C GLN A 71 -4.82 -16.69 -4.65
N PHE A 72 -5.47 -15.73 -5.31
CA PHE A 72 -5.76 -15.80 -6.74
C PHE A 72 -4.48 -15.91 -7.57
N TRP A 73 -3.48 -15.05 -7.32
CA TRP A 73 -2.23 -15.04 -8.07
C TRP A 73 -1.35 -16.25 -7.79
N GLU A 74 -1.32 -16.75 -6.55
CA GLU A 74 -0.63 -17.99 -6.20
C GLU A 74 -1.18 -19.17 -7.00
N THR A 75 -2.50 -19.24 -7.14
CA THR A 75 -3.18 -20.29 -7.92
C THR A 75 -2.95 -20.10 -9.42
N LEU A 76 -3.23 -18.91 -9.97
CA LEU A 76 -3.17 -18.64 -11.40
C LEU A 76 -1.74 -18.77 -11.95
N LEU A 77 -0.74 -18.35 -11.18
CA LEU A 77 0.67 -18.37 -11.59
C LEU A 77 1.42 -19.61 -11.07
N SER A 78 0.73 -20.57 -10.46
CA SER A 78 1.31 -21.77 -9.85
C SER A 78 2.51 -21.46 -8.93
N ARG A 79 2.35 -20.44 -8.08
CA ARG A 79 3.39 -19.99 -7.15
C ARG A 79 3.16 -20.53 -5.74
N PRO A 80 4.25 -20.78 -4.98
CA PRO A 80 4.11 -21.02 -3.55
C PRO A 80 3.55 -19.78 -2.86
N THR A 81 3.11 -19.94 -1.61
CA THR A 81 2.65 -18.83 -0.77
C THR A 81 3.65 -17.69 -0.78
N MET A 82 3.17 -16.52 -1.21
CA MET A 82 3.97 -15.32 -1.34
C MET A 82 3.93 -14.52 -0.03
N PRO A 83 5.05 -13.90 0.39
CA PRO A 83 5.04 -13.04 1.56
C PRO A 83 4.27 -11.74 1.31
N TRP A 84 3.75 -11.12 2.37
CA TRP A 84 3.16 -9.78 2.30
C TRP A 84 4.20 -8.74 1.84
N GLY A 85 3.75 -7.73 1.08
CA GLY A 85 4.60 -6.71 0.46
C GLY A 85 5.13 -7.09 -0.92
N GLN A 86 4.84 -8.30 -1.40
CA GLN A 86 5.29 -8.84 -2.68
C GLN A 86 4.74 -8.06 -3.89
N PHE A 87 3.57 -7.43 -3.77
CA PHE A 87 3.01 -6.54 -4.82
C PHE A 87 3.45 -5.09 -4.65
N GLY A 88 4.31 -4.80 -3.68
CA GLY A 88 4.81 -3.47 -3.33
C GLY A 88 3.85 -2.65 -2.48
N GLU A 89 2.83 -3.29 -1.93
CA GLU A 89 1.81 -2.66 -1.10
C GLU A 89 2.34 -2.33 0.30
N ASN A 90 1.85 -1.24 0.87
CA ASN A 90 2.12 -0.88 2.27
C ASN A 90 1.18 -1.62 3.22
N LEU A 91 -0.06 -1.85 2.82
CA LEU A 91 -1.10 -2.44 3.64
C LEU A 91 -1.66 -3.66 2.93
N SER A 92 -1.40 -4.84 3.48
CA SER A 92 -2.07 -6.06 3.05
C SER A 92 -3.33 -6.23 3.90
N VAL A 93 -4.49 -6.39 3.25
CA VAL A 93 -5.80 -6.38 3.93
C VAL A 93 -6.63 -7.61 3.59
N GLU A 94 -7.56 -7.97 4.47
CA GLU A 94 -8.67 -8.86 4.21
C GLU A 94 -9.94 -7.99 4.09
N GLY A 95 -10.78 -8.25 3.09
CA GLY A 95 -11.86 -7.33 2.70
C GLY A 95 -11.38 -6.22 1.75
N MET A 96 -12.12 -5.11 1.71
CA MET A 96 -11.86 -3.94 0.85
C MET A 96 -11.61 -4.31 -0.63
N SER A 97 -12.54 -5.05 -1.23
CA SER A 97 -12.36 -5.55 -2.60
C SER A 97 -12.30 -4.40 -3.62
N ASP A 98 -11.54 -4.59 -4.71
CA ASP A 98 -11.36 -3.57 -5.77
C ASP A 98 -12.70 -3.17 -6.44
N ASP A 99 -13.72 -4.02 -6.39
CA ASP A 99 -15.08 -3.79 -6.90
C ASP A 99 -16.04 -3.14 -5.89
N GLU A 100 -15.67 -3.07 -4.61
CA GLU A 100 -16.50 -2.50 -3.53
C GLU A 100 -15.99 -1.14 -3.05
N VAL A 101 -14.73 -0.80 -3.35
CA VAL A 101 -14.04 0.42 -2.93
C VAL A 101 -14.27 1.55 -3.93
N CYS A 102 -14.68 2.71 -3.41
CA CYS A 102 -14.88 3.94 -4.17
C CYS A 102 -13.81 4.97 -3.83
N ILE A 103 -13.44 5.80 -4.82
CA ILE A 103 -12.64 7.00 -4.56
C ILE A 103 -13.40 7.90 -3.59
N GLY A 104 -12.72 8.38 -2.55
CA GLY A 104 -13.30 9.17 -1.47
C GLY A 104 -13.74 8.35 -0.25
N ASP A 105 -13.81 7.02 -0.35
CA ASP A 105 -14.08 6.16 0.81
C ASP A 105 -13.03 6.40 1.90
N ARG A 106 -13.48 6.46 3.15
CA ARG A 106 -12.59 6.65 4.30
C ARG A 106 -12.51 5.41 5.15
N TYR A 107 -11.31 5.15 5.65
CA TYR A 107 -11.01 4.01 6.48
C TYR A 107 -10.19 4.42 7.67
N GLN A 108 -10.64 4.07 8.86
CA GLN A 108 -9.84 4.25 10.05
C GLN A 108 -8.91 3.05 10.21
N ILE A 109 -7.61 3.30 10.13
CA ILE A 109 -6.58 2.30 10.42
C ILE A 109 -5.76 2.85 11.59
N GLY A 110 -6.31 2.61 12.75
CA GLY A 110 -5.77 2.76 14.07
C GLY A 110 -6.26 4.06 14.59
N THR A 111 -5.31 4.95 14.68
CA THR A 111 -5.54 6.36 14.98
C THR A 111 -5.50 7.22 13.72
N ALA A 112 -5.15 6.64 12.56
CA ALA A 112 -5.08 7.35 11.29
C ALA A 112 -6.35 7.11 10.47
N ILE A 113 -6.81 8.15 9.79
CA ILE A 113 -7.88 8.06 8.79
C ILE A 113 -7.27 8.24 7.41
N PHE A 114 -7.49 7.23 6.58
CA PHE A 114 -7.08 7.20 5.19
C PHE A 114 -8.28 7.43 4.29
N GLU A 115 -8.08 8.12 3.18
CA GLU A 115 -9.08 8.32 2.13
C GLU A 115 -8.56 7.69 0.84
N VAL A 116 -9.41 6.88 0.19
CA VAL A 116 -9.11 6.27 -1.11
C VAL A 116 -8.99 7.36 -2.14
N SER A 117 -7.84 7.43 -2.81
CA SER A 117 -7.52 8.51 -3.73
C SER A 117 -7.67 8.11 -5.18
N GLN A 118 -7.19 6.91 -5.53
CA GLN A 118 -7.16 6.42 -6.90
C GLN A 118 -6.84 4.93 -6.97
N PRO A 119 -7.28 4.24 -8.04
CA PRO A 119 -6.77 2.92 -8.39
C PRO A 119 -5.24 2.93 -8.56
N ARG A 120 -4.62 1.76 -8.37
CA ARG A 120 -3.20 1.58 -8.64
C ARG A 120 -2.90 1.80 -10.12
N VAL A 121 -1.93 2.65 -10.40
CA VAL A 121 -1.29 2.71 -11.72
C VAL A 121 -0.27 1.59 -11.80
N THR A 122 -0.46 0.65 -12.72
CA THR A 122 0.45 -0.48 -12.92
C THR A 122 1.75 -0.01 -13.59
N CYS A 123 2.89 -0.58 -13.20
CA CYS A 123 4.19 -0.19 -13.76
C CYS A 123 5.11 -1.41 -13.94
N HIS A 124 6.08 -1.27 -14.84
CA HIS A 124 7.06 -2.33 -15.17
C HIS A 124 7.86 -2.84 -13.97
N LYS A 125 8.02 -2.03 -12.90
CA LYS A 125 8.73 -2.43 -11.67
C LYS A 125 8.05 -3.65 -11.01
N LEU A 126 6.73 -3.78 -11.13
CA LEU A 126 6.00 -4.94 -10.62
C LEU A 126 6.36 -6.21 -11.39
N ALA A 127 6.45 -6.11 -12.72
CA ALA A 127 6.87 -7.22 -13.56
C ALA A 127 8.25 -7.74 -13.14
N ILE A 128 9.19 -6.82 -12.87
CA ILE A 128 10.52 -7.18 -12.37
C ILE A 128 10.43 -7.81 -10.97
N ARG A 129 9.64 -7.23 -10.06
CA ARG A 129 9.52 -7.73 -8.67
C ARG A 129 8.99 -9.16 -8.61
N LEU A 130 8.02 -9.46 -9.46
CA LEU A 130 7.38 -10.76 -9.56
C LEU A 130 8.02 -11.66 -10.60
N ASP A 131 9.09 -11.26 -11.28
CA ASP A 131 9.67 -12.05 -12.38
C ASP A 131 8.58 -12.54 -13.37
N GLN A 132 7.68 -11.63 -13.76
CA GLN A 132 6.52 -11.93 -14.60
C GLN A 132 6.23 -10.74 -15.51
N ALA A 133 6.65 -10.83 -16.77
CA ALA A 133 6.68 -9.71 -17.70
C ALA A 133 5.29 -9.08 -17.96
N ASP A 134 4.25 -9.91 -18.05
CA ASP A 134 2.87 -9.51 -18.35
C ASP A 134 2.06 -9.12 -17.12
N MET A 135 2.66 -9.14 -15.91
CA MET A 135 1.94 -8.88 -14.66
C MET A 135 1.14 -7.57 -14.65
N PRO A 136 1.65 -6.42 -15.15
CA PRO A 136 0.88 -5.18 -15.20
C PRO A 136 -0.43 -5.33 -16.00
N SER A 137 -0.40 -6.10 -17.08
CA SER A 137 -1.57 -6.38 -17.92
C SER A 137 -2.51 -7.38 -17.24
N LEU A 138 -1.96 -8.40 -16.57
CA LEU A 138 -2.75 -9.38 -15.82
C LEU A 138 -3.57 -8.72 -14.71
N LEU A 139 -2.96 -7.80 -13.94
CA LEU A 139 -3.68 -7.08 -12.87
C LEU A 139 -4.94 -6.39 -13.39
N VAL A 140 -4.84 -5.72 -14.55
CA VAL A 140 -5.97 -5.02 -15.17
C VAL A 140 -6.98 -6.02 -15.73
N ARG A 141 -6.51 -7.04 -16.46
CA ARG A 141 -7.37 -8.05 -17.09
C ARG A 141 -8.23 -8.82 -16.08
N HIS A 142 -7.70 -9.06 -14.89
CA HIS A 142 -8.38 -9.77 -13.82
C HIS A 142 -9.02 -8.85 -12.76
N SER A 143 -9.06 -7.53 -13.02
CA SER A 143 -9.67 -6.53 -12.12
C SER A 143 -9.14 -6.59 -10.68
N ARG A 144 -7.83 -6.76 -10.52
CA ARG A 144 -7.15 -6.82 -9.21
C ARG A 144 -5.99 -5.84 -9.09
N PRO A 145 -6.13 -4.55 -9.46
CA PRO A 145 -5.01 -3.63 -9.43
C PRO A 145 -4.58 -3.27 -8.00
N GLY A 146 -5.47 -3.30 -7.01
CA GLY A 146 -5.29 -2.57 -5.76
C GLY A 146 -5.48 -1.06 -5.94
N PHE A 147 -5.34 -0.32 -4.84
CA PHE A 147 -5.61 1.12 -4.81
C PHE A 147 -4.72 1.87 -3.83
N TYR A 148 -4.57 3.16 -4.07
CA TYR A 148 -3.87 4.07 -3.19
C TYR A 148 -4.82 4.73 -2.20
N MET A 149 -4.29 5.02 -1.02
CA MET A 149 -4.92 5.93 -0.07
C MET A 149 -3.96 7.04 0.33
N GLY A 150 -4.51 8.22 0.55
CA GLY A 150 -3.84 9.34 1.19
C GLY A 150 -4.36 9.55 2.62
N PHE A 151 -3.70 10.41 3.38
CA PHE A 151 -4.21 10.83 4.68
C PHE A 151 -5.35 11.82 4.50
N SER A 152 -6.44 11.62 5.24
CA SER A 152 -7.55 12.57 5.24
C SER A 152 -7.37 13.62 6.33
N ASP A 153 -7.23 14.88 5.94
CA ASP A 153 -7.23 16.02 6.87
C ASP A 153 -8.61 16.18 7.57
N ARG A 154 -9.69 15.58 7.02
CA ARG A 154 -11.07 15.67 7.55
C ARG A 154 -11.39 14.69 8.69
N GLY A 155 -10.37 14.04 9.24
CA GLY A 155 -10.47 13.16 10.41
C GLY A 155 -9.33 13.33 11.41
N ALA A 156 -8.44 14.29 11.20
CA ALA A 156 -7.41 14.67 12.14
C ALA A 156 -7.49 16.17 12.38
N ASP A 157 -8.58 16.63 12.99
CA ASP A 157 -8.55 17.88 13.74
C ASP A 157 -7.72 17.63 15.01
N CYS A 158 -6.42 17.45 14.83
CA CYS A 158 -5.44 17.44 15.90
C CYS A 158 -4.50 18.61 15.63
N LYS A 159 -5.04 19.82 15.78
CA LYS A 159 -4.23 20.90 16.34
C LYS A 159 -4.31 20.75 17.85
N PRO A 160 -3.15 20.61 18.50
CA PRO A 160 -2.60 21.83 19.07
C PRO A 160 -1.13 22.05 18.75
N PHE A 161 -0.80 23.34 18.61
CA PHE A 161 0.53 23.85 18.91
C PHE A 161 0.88 23.50 20.37
N LEU A 162 2.13 23.08 20.62
CA LEU A 162 2.88 22.97 21.91
C LEU A 162 3.16 21.56 22.47
N PRO A 163 4.27 21.39 23.24
CA PRO A 163 5.02 20.15 23.37
C PRO A 163 4.66 19.40 24.65
N TYR A 164 4.07 18.21 24.56
CA TYR A 164 4.14 17.21 25.63
C TYR A 164 4.19 15.80 25.03
N PRO A 165 4.90 14.85 25.68
CA PRO A 165 5.03 13.48 25.21
C PRO A 165 3.73 12.71 25.51
N TRP A 166 3.52 11.57 24.86
CA TRP A 166 2.56 10.50 25.20
C TRP A 166 1.27 10.31 24.39
N PHE A 167 1.06 10.96 23.24
CA PHE A 167 0.09 10.44 22.25
C PHE A 167 0.78 10.01 20.96
N LEU A 168 0.77 8.70 20.72
CA LEU A 168 1.50 8.05 19.64
C LEU A 168 0.51 7.39 18.66
N PRO A 169 0.33 7.92 17.43
CA PRO A 169 -0.55 7.29 16.46
C PRO A 169 0.03 5.96 15.95
N THR A 170 -0.65 4.86 16.26
CA THR A 170 -0.34 3.51 15.77
C THR A 170 -1.51 2.92 14.97
N LEU A 171 -1.22 2.03 14.02
CA LEU A 171 -2.20 1.44 13.08
C LEU A 171 -2.98 0.24 13.67
N TRP A 172 -4.32 0.19 13.50
CA TRP A 172 -5.26 -0.89 13.84
C TRP A 172 -6.57 -0.79 13.01
N PHE A 173 -7.14 -1.82 12.42
CA PHE A 173 -8.35 -1.58 11.60
C PHE A 173 -9.61 -1.18 12.42
N SER A 174 -10.32 -0.14 11.98
CA SER A 174 -11.63 0.30 12.46
C SER A 174 -12.45 0.72 11.22
N SER A 175 -13.53 -0.02 10.94
CA SER A 175 -14.59 0.17 9.92
C SER A 175 -14.49 1.31 8.89
N ARG A 176 -14.98 1.06 7.65
CA ARG A 176 -15.26 2.12 6.66
C ARG A 176 -16.10 3.25 7.29
N LEU A 177 -15.59 4.47 7.22
CA LEU A 177 -16.28 5.69 7.63
C LEU A 177 -16.99 6.23 6.39
N THR A 178 -18.32 6.17 6.36
CA THR A 178 -19.15 6.75 5.29
C THR A 178 -19.07 8.26 5.29
#